data_AF-A0AAE8IA21-F1
#
_entry.id   AF-A0AAE8IA21-F1
#
_cell.length_a   1.000
_cell.length_b   1.000
_cell.length_c   1.000
_cell.angle_alpha   90.00
_cell.angle_beta   90.00
_cell.angle_gamma   90.00
#
_symmetry.space_group_name_H-M   'P 1'
#
loop_
_entity.id
_entity.type
_entity.pdbx_description
1 polymer ?
#
loop_
_entity_poly.entity_id
_entity_poly.type
_entity_poly.pdbx_seq_one_letter_code
_entity_poly.pdbx_strand_id
1 'polypeptide(L)' 'MPTLKEWLAAEDIPVPRFASMIKRTPEAVRRYINGDRIPDRDTMPLIVRETRGAVTPNDFFGIEDAA' A
#
# COMPACT_ATOMS: atom_id res chain seq x y z
N MET A 1 6.90 7.51 -7.55
CA MET A 1 7.00 6.38 -6.61
C MET A 1 5.97 5.34 -7.07
N PRO A 2 6.21 4.03 -6.94
CA PRO A 2 5.23 3.03 -7.35
C PRO A 2 4.02 3.06 -6.41
N THR A 3 2.82 2.88 -6.96
CA THR A 3 1.63 2.59 -6.16
C THR A 3 1.78 1.25 -5.43
N LEU A 4 0.98 1.04 -4.37
CA LEU A 4 0.95 -0.25 -3.68
C LEU A 4 0.64 -1.42 -4.63
N LYS A 5 -0.17 -1.19 -5.66
CA LYS A 5 -0.50 -2.19 -6.69
C LYS A 5 0.74 -2.62 -7.47
N GLU A 6 1.50 -1.65 -7.95
CA GLU A 6 2.69 -1.88 -8.78
C GLU A 6 3.80 -2.53 -7.96
N TRP A 7 3.99 -2.08 -6.72
CA TRP A 7 4.98 -2.69 -5.83
C TRP A 7 4.67 -4.16 -5.54
N LEU A 8 3.40 -4.50 -5.25
CA LEU A 8 3.00 -5.89 -5.03
C LEU A 8 3.22 -6.77 -6.27
N ALA A 9 2.96 -6.24 -7.47
CA ALA A 9 3.19 -6.95 -8.72
C ALA A 9 4.69 -7.14 -9.01
N ALA A 10 5.51 -6.12 -8.75
CA ALA A 10 6.96 -6.17 -8.97
C ALA A 10 7.65 -7.18 -8.03
N GLU A 11 7.20 -7.27 -6.78
CA GLU A 11 7.75 -8.18 -5.78
C GLU A 11 7.13 -9.60 -5.83
N ASP A 12 6.18 -9.85 -6.74
CA ASP A 12 5.39 -11.09 -6.82
C ASP A 12 4.71 -11.46 -5.49
N ILE A 13 4.25 -10.44 -4.73
CA ILE A 13 3.61 -10.62 -3.44
C ILE A 13 2.08 -10.64 -3.62
N PRO A 14 1.40 -11.77 -3.35
CA PRO A 14 -0.04 -11.82 -3.43
C PRO A 14 -0.67 -11.02 -2.28
N VAL A 15 -1.77 -10.32 -2.57
CA VAL A 15 -2.56 -9.53 -1.59
C VAL A 15 -2.77 -10.21 -0.23
N PRO A 16 -3.21 -11.49 -0.13
CA PRO A 16 -3.41 -12.13 1.17
C PRO A 16 -2.11 -12.28 1.98
N ARG A 17 -0.96 -12.45 1.32
CA ARG A 17 0.34 -12.48 1.99
C ARG A 17 0.67 -11.12 2.56
N PHE A 18 0.54 -10.06 1.76
CA PHE A 18 0.79 -8.69 2.22
C PHE A 18 -0.14 -8.28 3.37
N ALA A 19 -1.42 -8.63 3.27
CA ALA A 19 -2.41 -8.39 4.31
C ALA A 19 -1.98 -9.01 5.66
N SER A 20 -1.48 -10.25 5.65
CA SER A 20 -0.94 -10.89 6.84
C SER A 20 0.28 -10.16 7.41
N MET A 21 1.19 -9.65 6.56
CA MET A 21 2.39 -8.92 7.00
C MET A 21 2.03 -7.63 7.76
N ILE A 22 1.02 -6.90 7.29
CA ILE A 22 0.54 -5.67 7.93
C ILE A 22 -0.61 -5.89 8.93
N LYS A 23 -0.94 -7.15 9.26
CA LYS A 23 -2.06 -7.51 10.16
C LYS A 23 -3.38 -6.86 9.77
N ARG A 24 -3.73 -6.91 8.48
CA ARG A 24 -5.01 -6.45 7.92
C ARG A 24 -5.68 -7.56 7.12
N THR A 25 -6.93 -7.33 6.76
CA THR A 25 -7.66 -8.27 5.89
C THR A 25 -7.27 -8.05 4.43
N PRO A 26 -7.32 -9.09 3.58
CA PRO A 26 -7.09 -8.94 2.14
C PRO A 26 -8.01 -7.90 1.50
N GLU A 27 -9.26 -7.81 1.97
CA GLU A 27 -10.23 -6.80 1.53
C GLU A 27 -9.77 -5.37 1.84
N ALA A 28 -9.24 -5.13 3.05
CA ALA A 28 -8.69 -3.81 3.39
C ALA A 28 -7.54 -3.44 2.44
N VAL A 29 -6.64 -4.37 2.14
CA VAL A 29 -5.54 -4.15 1.20
C VAL A 29 -6.06 -3.89 -0.21
N ARG A 30 -7.08 -4.61 -0.69
CA ARG A 30 -7.70 -4.33 -2.00
C ARG A 30 -8.27 -2.92 -2.08
N ARG A 31 -8.94 -2.46 -1.03
CA ARG A 31 -9.44 -1.07 -0.97
C ARG A 31 -8.32 -0.05 -1.01
N TYR A 32 -7.16 -0.34 -0.41
CA TYR A 32 -5.99 0.53 -0.51
C TYR A 32 -5.41 0.55 -1.93
N ILE A 33 -5.30 -0.62 -2.57
CA ILE A 33 -4.84 -0.77 -3.96
C ILE A 33 -5.73 0.01 -4.94
N ASN A 34 -7.04 -0.05 -4.74
CA ASN A 34 -8.02 0.56 -5.63
C ASN A 34 -8.26 2.05 -5.35
N GLY A 35 -7.75 2.58 -4.22
CA GLY A 35 -8.05 3.94 -3.77
C GLY A 35 -9.42 4.11 -3.11
N ASP A 36 -10.19 3.03 -2.90
CA ASP A 36 -11.49 3.04 -2.21
C ASP A 36 -11.36 3.47 -0.73
N ARG A 37 -10.17 3.29 -0.14
CA ARG A 37 -9.88 3.62 1.25
C ARG A 37 -8.44 4.07 1.41
N ILE A 38 -8.24 5.08 2.24
CA ILE A 38 -6.91 5.52 2.67
C ILE A 38 -6.50 4.73 3.92
N PRO A 39 -5.26 4.19 4.00
CA PRO A 39 -4.77 3.53 5.21
C PRO A 39 -4.80 4.49 6.40
N ASP A 40 -5.25 4.01 7.55
CA ASP A 40 -5.26 4.78 8.79
C ASP A 40 -3.85 4.97 9.39
N ARG A 41 -3.75 5.79 10.44
CA ARG A 41 -2.51 6.13 11.15
C ARG A 41 -1.71 4.94 11.68
N ASP A 42 -2.37 3.82 11.98
CA ASP A 42 -1.71 2.60 12.47
C ASP A 42 -1.28 1.71 11.29
N THR A 43 -2.01 1.75 10.18
CA THR A 43 -1.73 0.94 8.98
C THR A 43 -0.65 1.57 8.10
N MET A 44 -0.63 2.88 7.94
CA MET A 44 0.30 3.58 7.05
C MET A 44 1.78 3.31 7.38
N PRO A 45 2.23 3.36 8.65
CA PRO A 45 3.62 3.04 9.00
C PRO A 45 3.99 1.59 8.68
N LEU A 46 3.03 0.65 8.76
CA LEU A 46 3.27 -0.75 8.41
C LEU A 46 3.53 -0.90 6.91
N ILE A 47 2.73 -0.24 6.07
CA ILE A 47 2.92 -0.25 4.62
C ILE A 47 4.30 0.33 4.27
N VAL A 48 4.63 1.51 4.79
CA VAL A 48 5.94 2.15 4.55
C VAL A 48 7.09 1.25 5.00
N ARG A 49 6.96 0.59 6.16
CA ARG A 49 7.99 -0.31 6.69
C ARG A 49 8.18 -1.55 5.81
N GLU A 50 7.10 -2.25 5.46
CA GLU A 50 7.18 -3.48 4.66
C GLU A 50 7.64 -3.20 3.22
N THR A 51 7.28 -2.04 2.67
CA THR A 51 7.72 -1.59 1.33
C THR A 51 9.09 -0.89 1.35
N ARG A 52 9.71 -0.75 2.52
CA ARG A 52 10.98 -0.01 2.72
C ARG A 52 10.96 1.41 2.15
N GLY A 53 9.81 2.07 2.23
CA GLY A 53 9.60 3.43 1.71
C GLY A 53 9.38 3.50 0.20
N ALA A 54 9.29 2.38 -0.52
CA ALA A 54 8.93 2.39 -1.95
C ALA A 54 7.49 2.89 -2.17
N VAL A 55 6.59 2.61 -1.22
CA VAL A 55 5.23 3.17 -1.19
C VAL A 55 5.14 4.13 -0.02
N THR A 56 4.66 5.34 -0.29
CA THR A 56 4.51 6.44 0.66
C THR A 56 3.04 6.83 0.84
N PRO A 57 2.71 7.64 1.85
CA PRO A 57 1.34 8.13 2.02
C PRO A 57 0.80 8.84 0.78
N ASN A 58 1.65 9.60 0.07
CA ASN A 58 1.27 10.39 -1.11
C ASN A 58 0.67 9.52 -2.22
N ASP A 59 1.14 8.28 -2.35
CA ASP A 59 0.64 7.30 -3.33
C ASP A 59 -0.84 6.94 -3.10
N PHE A 60 -1.39 7.17 -1.90
CA PHE A 60 -2.80 6.92 -1.58
C PHE A 60 -3.71 8.14 -1.74
N PHE A 61 -3.15 9.33 -1.96
CA PHE A 61 -3.92 10.57 -2.15
C PHE A 61 -4.02 10.99 -3.63
N GLY A 62 -3.42 10.24 -4.56
CA GLY A 62 -3.37 10.62 -5.97
C GLY A 62 -2.59 11.92 -6.19
N ILE A 63 -1.72 12.29 -5.24
CA ILE A 63 -0.84 13.45 -5.38
C ILE A 63 0.35 12.96 -6.19
N GLU A 64 0.24 13.08 -7.52
CA GLU A 64 1.40 13.04 -8.38
C GLU A 64 2.30 14.22 -8.00
N ASP A 65 3.56 13.96 -7.70
CA ASP A 65 4.55 15.01 -7.47
C ASP A 65 4.56 15.87 -8.75
N ALA A 66 4.01 17.08 -8.67
CA ALA A 66 4.03 18.01 -9.77
C ALA A 66 5.50 18.42 -9.97
N ALA A 67 6.11 17.85 -11.01
CA ALA A 67 7.48 18.12 -11.43
C ALA A 67 7.75 19.62 -11.63
#